data_AF-A0A0J7MW01-F1
#
_entry.id   AF-A0A0J7MW01-F1
#
_cell.length_a   1.000
_cell.length_b   1.000
_cell.length_c   1.000
_cell.angle_alpha   90.00
_cell.angle_beta   90.00
_cell.angle_gamma   90.00
#
_symmetry.space_group_name_H-M   'P 1'
#
loop_
_entity.id
_entity.type
_entity.pdbx_description
1 polymer ?
#
loop_
_entity_poly.entity_id
_entity_poly.type
_entity_poly.pdbx_seq_one_letter_code
_entity_poly.pdbx_strand_id
1 'polypeptide(L)' 'MTAHFEGDIVITGRLPESSNIEEFKENLMKGMDMVTEDERRWSVGIYGMPSRYGKIKDLGSFDASFFK' A
#
# COMPACT_ATOMS: atom_id res chain seq x y z
N MET A 1 9.20 -9.95 27.89
CA MET A 1 8.15 -8.96 28.21
C MET A 1 6.98 -9.31 27.31
N THR A 2 6.08 -10.15 27.80
CA THR A 2 4.89 -10.61 27.07
C THR A 2 3.87 -9.47 27.09
N ALA A 3 3.64 -8.85 25.94
CA ALA A 3 2.52 -7.93 25.81
C ALA A 3 1.24 -8.77 25.79
N HIS A 4 0.53 -8.77 26.91
CA HIS A 4 -0.83 -9.28 26.99
C HIS A 4 -1.75 -8.23 26.34
N PHE A 5 -2.25 -8.53 25.15
CA PHE A 5 -3.17 -7.69 24.40
C PHE A 5 -4.58 -8.25 24.52
N GLU A 6 -5.25 -8.00 25.64
CA GLU A 6 -6.65 -8.36 25.81
C GLU A 6 -7.50 -7.13 25.44
N GLY A 7 -7.95 -7.07 24.18
CA GLY A 7 -8.87 -6.03 23.70
C GLY A 7 -8.35 -5.06 22.62
N ASP A 8 -7.15 -5.26 22.06
CA ASP A 8 -6.61 -4.34 21.06
C ASP A 8 -7.15 -4.60 19.64
N ILE A 9 -7.56 -3.51 18.96
CA ILE A 9 -7.92 -3.51 17.54
C ILE A 9 -6.64 -3.26 16.73
N VAL A 10 -6.28 -4.22 15.87
CA VAL A 10 -5.15 -4.09 14.96
C VAL A 10 -5.63 -3.69 13.58
N ILE A 11 -5.01 -2.64 13.01
CA ILE A 11 -5.22 -2.23 11.62
C ILE A 11 -4.00 -2.67 10.81
N THR A 12 -4.25 -3.39 9.72
CA THR A 12 -3.23 -3.83 8.77
C THR A 12 -3.66 -3.57 7.33
N GLY A 13 -2.72 -3.47 6.41
CA GLY A 13 -3.01 -3.22 5.00
C GLY A 13 -1.79 -2.87 4.17
N ARG A 14 -2.03 -2.81 2.86
CA ARG A 14 -1.09 -2.32 1.85
C ARG A 14 -1.70 -1.08 1.22
N LEU A 15 -0.92 0.00 1.17
CA LEU A 15 -1.37 1.34 0.76
C LEU A 15 -0.46 1.87 -0.35
N PRO A 16 -0.79 3.01 -1.00
CA PRO A 16 0.06 3.58 -2.04
C PRO A 16 1.51 3.72 -1.59
N GLU A 17 2.45 3.22 -2.40
CA GLU A 17 3.89 3.22 -2.09
C GLU A 17 4.28 2.62 -0.71
N SER A 18 3.45 1.73 -0.14
CA SER A 18 3.70 1.11 1.16
C SER A 18 3.27 -0.36 1.20
N SER A 19 4.24 -1.26 1.38
CA SER A 19 4.01 -2.71 1.41
C SER A 19 3.41 -3.21 2.73
N ASN A 20 3.43 -2.39 3.77
CA ASN A 20 2.87 -2.67 5.10
C ASN A 20 2.56 -1.34 5.83
N ILE A 21 1.94 -1.42 7.02
CA ILE A 21 1.56 -0.24 7.81
C ILE A 21 2.75 0.55 8.33
N GLU A 22 3.90 -0.08 8.62
CA GLU A 22 5.08 0.65 9.09
C GLU A 22 5.67 1.53 7.99
N GLU A 23 5.79 1.01 6.76
CA GLU A 23 6.18 1.81 5.60
C GLU A 23 5.22 2.99 5.36
N PHE A 24 3.91 2.75 5.52
CA PHE A 24 2.90 3.81 5.35
C PHE A 24 3.05 4.90 6.40
N LYS A 25 3.23 4.51 7.67
CA LYS A 25 3.50 5.43 8.77
C LYS A 25 4.77 6.25 8.52
N GLU A 26 5.85 5.63 8.09
CA GLU A 26 7.08 6.34 7.76
C GLU A 26 6.89 7.38 6.65
N ASN A 27 6.19 7.00 5.58
CA ASN A 27 5.91 7.91 4.47
C ASN A 27 5.07 9.11 4.92
N LEU A 28 4.05 8.88 5.77
CA LEU A 28 3.25 9.95 6.36
C LEU A 28 4.10 10.89 7.23
N MET A 29 4.94 10.33 8.11
CA MET A 29 5.79 11.12 9.00
C MET A 29 6.83 11.96 8.23
N LYS A 30 7.26 11.49 7.05
CA LYS A 30 8.15 12.21 6.15
C LYS A 30 7.42 13.21 5.23
N GLY A 31 6.08 13.24 5.26
CA GLY A 31 5.29 14.05 4.32
C GLY A 31 5.47 13.64 2.85
N MET A 32 5.77 12.36 2.61
CA MET A 32 6.02 11.85 1.26
C MET A 32 4.72 11.79 0.46
N ASP A 33 4.75 12.38 -0.74
CA ASP A 33 3.67 12.20 -1.71
C ASP A 33 3.72 10.79 -2.31
N MET A 34 2.78 9.95 -1.89
CA MET A 34 2.65 8.55 -2.34
C MET A 34 1.76 8.42 -3.59
N VAL A 35 1.38 9.54 -4.23
CA VAL A 35 0.65 9.58 -5.50
C VAL A 35 1.65 9.75 -6.64
N THR A 36 1.77 8.74 -7.49
CA THR A 36 2.82 8.69 -8.53
C THR A 36 2.26 8.78 -9.95
N GLU A 37 3.10 9.29 -10.87
CA GLU A 37 2.85 9.34 -12.30
C GLU A 37 3.62 8.21 -13.00
N ASP A 38 3.02 7.03 -13.06
CA ASP A 38 3.61 5.86 -13.72
C ASP A 38 2.51 4.97 -14.32
N GLU A 39 2.92 4.07 -15.20
CA GLU A 39 2.02 3.24 -16.01
C GLU A 39 1.74 1.86 -15.41
N ARG A 40 1.90 1.67 -14.08
CA ARG A 40 1.72 0.37 -13.40
C ARG A 40 0.29 -0.20 -13.45
N ARG A 41 -0.67 0.57 -13.96
CA ARG A 41 -2.07 0.13 -14.18
C ARG A 41 -2.50 0.29 -15.62
N TRP A 42 -2.21 1.44 -16.20
CA TRP A 42 -2.53 1.79 -17.58
C TRP A 42 -1.59 2.89 -18.07
N SER A 43 -1.51 3.06 -19.39
CA SER A 43 -0.75 4.15 -20.00
C SER A 43 -1.24 5.52 -19.57
N VAL A 44 -0.32 6.48 -19.45
CA VAL A 44 -0.67 7.83 -19.00
C VAL A 44 -1.67 8.48 -19.96
N GLY A 45 -2.71 9.11 -19.41
CA GLY A 45 -3.70 9.86 -20.19
C GLY A 45 -4.71 8.99 -20.96
N ILE A 46 -4.76 7.69 -20.72
CA ILE A 46 -5.79 6.82 -21.31
C ILE A 46 -7.18 7.40 -21.02
N TYR A 47 -7.99 7.62 -22.06
CA TYR A 47 -9.31 8.24 -21.97
C TYR A 47 -9.35 9.62 -21.26
N GLY A 48 -8.25 10.37 -21.25
CA GLY A 48 -8.17 11.65 -20.54
C GLY A 48 -8.14 11.51 -19.01
N MET A 49 -7.84 10.33 -18.49
CA MET A 49 -7.69 10.09 -17.06
C MET A 49 -6.50 10.87 -16.47
N PRO A 50 -6.58 11.31 -15.20
CA PRO A 50 -5.45 11.92 -14.51
C PRO A 50 -4.22 11.01 -14.51
N SER A 51 -3.04 11.60 -14.71
CA SER A 51 -1.78 10.86 -14.76
C SER A 51 -1.28 10.39 -13.39
N ARG A 52 -1.76 11.03 -12.31
CA ARG A 52 -1.33 10.82 -10.92
C ARG A 52 -2.43 10.17 -10.10
N TYR A 53 -2.13 9.04 -9.47
CA TYR A 53 -3.03 8.33 -8.57
C TYR A 53 -2.24 7.41 -7.62
N GLY A 54 -2.82 7.09 -6.46
CA GLY A 54 -2.21 6.18 -5.49
C GLY A 54 -2.26 4.73 -5.96
N LYS A 55 -1.14 4.02 -5.89
CA LYS A 55 -1.00 2.65 -6.40
C LYS A 55 -0.24 1.78 -5.39
N ILE A 56 -0.78 0.60 -5.07
CA ILE A 56 -0.04 -0.37 -4.26
C ILE A 56 1.13 -0.94 -5.07
N LYS A 57 2.28 -1.14 -4.40
CA LYS A 57 3.57 -1.47 -5.02
C LYS A 57 3.53 -2.74 -5.88
N ASP A 58 2.95 -3.82 -5.36
CA ASP A 58 2.95 -5.13 -6.02
C ASP A 58 1.56 -5.79 -5.94
N LEU A 59 1.08 -6.33 -7.07
CA LEU A 59 -0.18 -7.09 -7.16
C LEU A 59 0.03 -8.60 -7.34
N GLY A 60 1.24 -9.04 -7.67
CA GLY A 60 1.50 -10.43 -8.06
C GLY A 60 1.64 -11.38 -6.87
N SER A 61 1.93 -10.85 -5.67
CA SER A 61 2.17 -11.68 -4.50
C SER A 61 0.88 -12.17 -3.83
N PHE A 62 0.76 -13.49 -3.68
CA PHE A 62 -0.25 -14.17 -2.87
C PHE A 62 0.31 -15.52 -2.39
N ASP A 63 0.15 -15.86 -1.10
CA ASP A 63 0.57 -17.17 -0.57
C ASP A 63 -0.50 -18.23 -0.84
N ALA A 64 -0.54 -18.69 -2.09
CA ALA A 64 -1.47 -19.73 -2.53
C ALA A 64 -1.24 -21.08 -1.83
N SER A 65 -0.04 -21.33 -1.30
CA SER A 65 0.30 -22.61 -0.67
C SER A 65 -0.28 -22.75 0.72
N PHE A 66 -0.34 -21.65 1.47
CA PHE A 66 -0.94 -21.57 2.79
C PHE A 66 -2.48 -21.53 2.73
N PHE A 67 -3.05 -20.71 1.84
CA PHE A 67 -4.51 -20.44 1.77
C PHE A 67 -5.27 -21.36 0.80
N LYS A 68 -5.05 -22.68 0.86
CA LYS A 68 -5.83 -23.64 0.05
C LYS A 68 -7.33 -23.61 0.34
#